data_AF-A0A3M8CKH4-F1
#
_entry.id   AF-A0A3M8CKH4-F1
#
_cell.length_a   1.000
_cell.length_b   1.000
_cell.length_c   1.000
_cell.angle_alpha   90.00
_cell.angle_beta   90.00
_cell.angle_gamma   90.00
#
_symmetry.space_group_name_H-M   'P 1'
#
loop_
_entity.id
_entity.type
_entity.pdbx_description
1 polymer ?
#
loop_
_entity_poly.entity_id
_entity_poly.type
_entity_poly.pdbx_seq_one_letter_code
_entity_poly.pdbx_strand_id
1 'polypeptide(L)'
;MTNGVITGVHQDQKQKQRYHIYVEDAFAFSVHEDILVKYNLFKGNEVDESFYQEIVLAEEKHKAYLAALRYLGIRPRTGNQLQSYLLEKGFSSEIAEEVCRRCKEQKYLDDQAFARQWVDERLRLKPRSSYMLRMELQQRGVEKAIVEEAVSAVSREDELSAARALIEKKVRRLQGPPNPDEERRLLSMLMRKGFSHTIVQQIRGELRQRTDG
;
A
#
# COMPACT_ATOMS: atom_id res chain seq x y z
N MET A 1 17.76 12.56 -32.16
CA MET A 1 18.99 11.79 -32.40
C MET A 1 19.16 11.57 -33.88
N THR A 2 20.39 11.54 -34.34
CA THR A 2 20.75 11.10 -35.68
C THR A 2 20.80 9.57 -35.68
N ASN A 3 20.23 8.92 -36.70
CA ASN A 3 20.36 7.47 -36.87
C ASN A 3 21.85 7.10 -36.91
N GLY A 4 22.23 5.99 -36.28
CA GLY A 4 23.62 5.55 -36.26
C GLY A 4 23.80 4.18 -35.63
N VAL A 5 25.05 3.74 -35.55
CA VAL A 5 25.41 2.42 -35.01
C VAL A 5 25.98 2.56 -33.60
N ILE A 6 25.60 1.62 -32.71
CA ILE A 6 26.22 1.51 -31.39
C ILE A 6 27.70 1.16 -31.57
N THR A 7 28.57 2.05 -31.12
CA THR A 7 30.04 1.97 -31.23
C THR A 7 30.68 1.51 -29.92
N GLY A 8 30.01 1.75 -28.78
CA GLY A 8 30.50 1.42 -27.45
C GLY A 8 29.39 1.16 -26.44
N VAL A 9 29.65 0.20 -25.53
CA VAL A 9 28.79 -0.16 -24.40
C VAL A 9 29.71 -0.30 -23.19
N HIS A 10 29.59 0.61 -22.23
CA HIS A 10 30.50 0.68 -21.09
C HIS A 10 29.73 0.66 -19.77
N GLN A 11 30.13 -0.22 -18.84
CA GLN A 11 29.52 -0.29 -17.51
C GLN A 11 29.84 0.99 -16.71
N ASP A 12 28.85 1.51 -15.99
CA ASP A 12 29.02 2.63 -15.05
C ASP A 12 29.88 2.19 -13.85
N GLN A 13 30.86 3.01 -13.48
CA GLN A 13 31.83 2.69 -12.43
C GLN A 13 31.23 2.60 -11.02
N LYS A 14 30.17 3.36 -10.75
CA LYS A 14 29.52 3.40 -9.43
C LYS A 14 28.28 2.52 -9.40
N GLN A 15 27.51 2.52 -10.48
CA GLN A 15 26.25 1.78 -10.59
C GLN A 15 26.45 0.57 -11.49
N LYS A 16 26.89 -0.55 -10.91
CA LYS A 16 27.27 -1.76 -11.68
C LYS A 16 26.17 -2.31 -12.59
N GLN A 17 24.90 -2.02 -12.32
CA GLN A 17 23.77 -2.43 -13.16
C GLN A 17 23.40 -1.39 -14.24
N ARG A 18 24.21 -0.36 -14.47
CA ARG A 18 24.00 0.66 -15.50
C ARG A 18 25.09 0.62 -16.54
N TYR A 19 24.71 0.89 -17.78
CA TYR A 19 25.60 0.93 -18.93
C TYR A 19 25.38 2.21 -19.73
N HIS A 20 26.48 2.80 -20.21
CA HIS A 20 26.51 3.95 -21.11
C HIS A 20 26.62 3.44 -22.55
N ILE A 21 25.72 3.91 -23.41
CA ILE A 21 25.63 3.57 -24.82
C ILE A 21 26.18 4.71 -25.66
N TYR A 22 27.09 4.38 -26.56
CA TYR A 22 27.72 5.32 -27.50
C TYR A 22 27.26 4.99 -28.92
N VAL A 23 26.83 6.00 -29.66
CA VAL A 23 26.39 5.92 -31.06
C VAL A 23 27.27 6.88 -31.86
N GLU A 24 27.90 6.39 -32.93
CA GLU A 24 28.88 7.17 -33.71
C GLU A 24 29.97 7.84 -32.83
N ASP A 25 30.55 7.07 -31.91
CA ASP A 25 31.56 7.49 -30.92
C ASP A 25 31.13 8.63 -29.96
N ALA A 26 29.86 9.04 -29.99
CA ALA A 26 29.29 10.02 -29.09
C ALA A 26 28.40 9.34 -28.02
N PHE A 27 28.45 9.85 -26.79
CA PHE A 27 27.53 9.38 -25.74
C PHE A 27 26.09 9.67 -26.16
N ALA A 28 25.25 8.63 -26.19
CA ALA A 28 23.85 8.74 -26.56
C ALA A 28 22.95 8.71 -25.33
N PHE A 29 22.98 7.63 -24.55
CA PHE A 29 22.12 7.45 -23.38
C PHE A 29 22.67 6.40 -22.42
N SER A 30 22.00 6.21 -21.28
CA SER A 30 22.34 5.16 -20.32
C SER A 30 21.11 4.33 -19.94
N VAL A 31 21.32 3.02 -19.80
CA VAL A 31 20.26 2.05 -19.51
C VAL A 31 20.64 1.15 -18.34
N HIS A 32 19.64 0.57 -17.69
CA HIS A 32 19.82 -0.56 -16.78
C HIS A 32 20.20 -1.84 -17.56
N GLU A 33 20.90 -2.77 -16.90
CA GLU A 33 21.31 -4.06 -17.45
C GLU A 33 20.15 -4.86 -18.05
N ASP A 34 19.02 -4.95 -17.36
CA ASP A 34 17.81 -5.60 -17.89
C ASP A 34 17.32 -4.98 -19.21
N ILE A 35 17.47 -3.66 -19.40
CA ILE A 35 17.08 -2.97 -20.63
C ILE A 35 18.11 -3.22 -21.73
N LEU A 36 19.41 -3.20 -21.38
CA LEU A 36 20.50 -3.58 -22.27
C LEU A 36 20.25 -4.96 -22.89
N VAL A 37 19.94 -5.94 -22.04
CA VAL A 37 19.69 -7.33 -22.44
C VAL A 37 18.38 -7.45 -23.22
N LYS A 38 17.27 -6.87 -22.72
CA LYS A 38 15.95 -6.96 -23.36
C LYS A 38 15.97 -6.42 -24.80
N TYR A 39 16.69 -5.34 -25.03
CA TYR A 39 16.76 -4.67 -26.33
C TYR A 39 18.00 -5.06 -27.15
N ASN A 40 18.80 -6.03 -26.67
CA ASN A 40 20.04 -6.49 -27.29
C ASN A 40 20.96 -5.34 -27.70
N LEU A 41 21.16 -4.35 -26.83
CA LEU A 41 21.94 -3.15 -27.14
C LEU A 41 23.43 -3.45 -27.12
N PHE A 42 23.92 -4.01 -28.22
CA PHE A 42 25.31 -4.40 -28.41
C PHE A 42 25.97 -3.55 -29.50
N LYS A 43 27.31 -3.52 -29.48
CA LYS A 43 28.09 -2.87 -30.52
C LYS A 43 27.72 -3.46 -31.89
N GLY A 44 27.49 -2.59 -32.87
CA GLY A 44 27.07 -2.99 -34.22
C GLY A 44 25.56 -2.91 -34.47
N ASN A 45 24.74 -2.73 -33.43
CA ASN A 45 23.30 -2.53 -33.62
C ASN A 45 22.99 -1.11 -34.11
N GLU A 46 22.06 -1.00 -35.04
CA GLU A 46 21.52 0.29 -35.49
C GLU A 46 20.54 0.86 -34.46
N VAL A 47 20.58 2.18 -34.31
CA VAL A 47 19.66 2.95 -33.48
C VAL A 47 19.13 4.09 -34.33
N ASP A 48 17.82 4.09 -34.54
CA ASP A 48 17.09 5.23 -35.10
C ASP A 48 16.35 6.01 -34.02
N GLU A 49 15.74 7.14 -34.40
CA GLU A 49 14.96 7.97 -33.47
C GLU A 49 13.82 7.19 -32.79
N SER A 50 13.13 6.31 -33.53
CA SER A 50 11.98 5.58 -32.99
C SER A 50 12.40 4.57 -31.93
N PHE A 51 13.47 3.83 -32.21
CA PHE A 51 14.07 2.86 -31.30
C PHE A 51 14.67 3.55 -30.08
N TYR A 52 15.31 4.71 -30.27
CA TYR A 52 15.81 5.52 -29.16
C TYR A 52 14.68 5.92 -28.21
N GLN A 53 13.57 6.47 -28.73
CA GLN A 53 12.42 6.85 -27.89
C GLN A 53 11.81 5.65 -27.17
N GLU A 54 11.75 4.49 -27.83
CA GLU A 54 11.30 3.25 -27.19
C GLU A 54 12.20 2.86 -26.01
N ILE A 55 13.53 2.88 -26.19
CA ILE A 55 14.48 2.54 -25.13
C ILE A 55 14.40 3.51 -23.96
N VAL A 56 14.30 4.82 -24.23
CA VAL A 56 14.18 5.84 -23.18
C VAL A 56 12.92 5.59 -22.35
N LEU A 57 11.79 5.33 -23.00
CA LEU A 57 10.55 5.01 -22.32
C LEU A 57 10.65 3.70 -21.52
N ALA A 58 11.29 2.67 -22.09
CA ALA A 58 11.49 1.39 -21.40
C ALA A 58 12.39 1.53 -20.17
N GLU A 59 13.46 2.33 -20.25
CA GLU A 59 14.34 2.67 -19.13
C GLU A 59 13.59 3.43 -18.03
N GLU A 60 12.74 4.40 -18.40
CA GLU A 60 11.94 5.15 -17.45
C GLU A 60 10.94 4.23 -16.72
N LYS A 61 10.22 3.38 -17.45
CA LYS A 61 9.33 2.35 -16.88
C LYS A 61 10.09 1.39 -15.97
N HIS A 62 11.31 1.01 -16.34
CA HIS A 62 12.14 0.13 -15.52
C HIS A 62 12.57 0.79 -14.21
N LYS A 63 12.98 2.06 -14.25
CA LYS A 63 13.28 2.84 -13.04
C LYS A 63 12.07 2.94 -12.11
N ALA A 64 10.89 3.23 -12.67
CA ALA A 64 9.64 3.29 -11.91
C ALA A 64 9.31 1.93 -11.26
N TYR A 65 9.47 0.84 -12.02
CA TYR A 65 9.25 -0.52 -11.51
C TYR A 65 10.21 -0.89 -10.37
N LEU A 66 11.51 -0.62 -10.49
CA LEU A 66 12.47 -0.86 -9.39
C LEU A 66 12.16 0.00 -8.17
N ALA A 67 11.71 1.25 -8.36
CA ALA A 67 11.27 2.12 -7.27
C ALA A 67 10.02 1.57 -6.58
N ALA A 68 9.07 1.02 -7.34
CA ALA A 68 7.88 0.35 -6.81
C ALA A 68 8.24 -0.87 -5.97
N LEU A 69 9.10 -1.76 -6.47
CA LEU A 69 9.52 -2.96 -5.73
C LEU A 69 10.17 -2.61 -4.39
N ARG A 70 11.06 -1.61 -4.36
CA ARG A 70 11.65 -1.11 -3.11
C ARG A 70 10.59 -0.57 -2.15
N TYR A 71 9.61 0.17 -2.65
CA TYR A 71 8.56 0.76 -1.82
C TYR A 71 7.62 -0.29 -1.22
N LEU A 72 7.24 -1.29 -2.02
CA LEU A 72 6.39 -2.42 -1.61
C LEU A 72 7.12 -3.40 -0.69
N GLY A 73 8.44 -3.58 -0.86
CA GLY A 73 9.25 -4.48 -0.04
C GLY A 73 9.40 -4.05 1.43
N ILE A 74 9.11 -2.79 1.77
CA ILE A 74 9.23 -2.28 3.15
C ILE A 74 8.02 -2.70 3.99
N ARG A 75 6.81 -2.56 3.44
CA ARG A 75 5.54 -2.90 4.10
C ARG A 75 4.40 -2.95 3.08
N PRO A 76 3.28 -3.63 3.38
CA PRO A 76 2.09 -3.61 2.52
C PRO A 76 1.63 -2.18 2.21
N ARG A 77 1.27 -1.95 0.94
CA ARG A 77 0.75 -0.67 0.42
C ARG A 77 -0.49 -0.92 -0.41
N THR A 78 -1.30 0.12 -0.57
CA THR A 78 -2.40 0.10 -1.54
C THR A 78 -1.94 0.58 -2.92
N GLY A 79 -2.71 0.26 -3.96
CA GLY A 79 -2.40 0.70 -5.32
C GLY A 79 -2.38 2.21 -5.45
N ASN A 80 -3.31 2.90 -4.79
CA ASN A 80 -3.33 4.36 -4.74
C ASN A 80 -2.04 4.92 -4.08
N GLN A 81 -1.61 4.33 -2.96
CA GLN A 81 -0.36 4.74 -2.32
C GLN A 81 0.88 4.52 -3.20
N LEU A 82 0.90 3.45 -4.00
CA LEU A 82 1.98 3.22 -4.96
C LEU A 82 1.93 4.24 -6.09
N GLN A 83 0.75 4.52 -6.64
CA GLN A 83 0.56 5.51 -7.68
C GLN A 83 1.00 6.90 -7.22
N SER A 84 0.53 7.37 -6.05
CA SER A 84 0.96 8.65 -5.48
C SER A 84 2.47 8.69 -5.27
N TYR A 85 3.07 7.62 -4.76
CA TYR A 85 4.51 7.53 -4.56
C TYR A 85 5.30 7.66 -5.88
N LEU A 86 4.84 7.04 -6.97
CA LEU A 86 5.51 7.14 -8.27
C LEU A 86 5.36 8.54 -8.89
N LEU A 87 4.19 9.16 -8.76
CA LEU A 87 3.97 10.55 -9.19
C LEU A 87 4.86 11.53 -8.42
N GLU A 88 4.96 11.37 -7.08
CA GLU A 88 5.87 12.16 -6.24
C GLU A 88 7.34 11.97 -6.61
N LYS A 89 7.70 10.82 -7.19
CA LYS A 89 9.05 10.55 -7.73
C LYS A 89 9.29 11.16 -9.12
N GLY A 90 8.29 11.77 -9.73
CA GLY A 90 8.39 12.45 -11.02
C GLY A 90 8.08 11.57 -12.23
N PHE A 91 7.55 10.36 -12.04
CA PHE A 91 7.11 9.53 -13.16
C PHE A 91 5.74 10.01 -13.68
N SER A 92 5.47 9.81 -14.97
CA SER A 92 4.17 10.16 -15.57
C SER A 92 3.03 9.28 -15.03
N SER A 93 1.77 9.72 -15.20
CA SER A 93 0.60 8.94 -14.78
C SER A 93 0.53 7.61 -15.50
N GLU A 94 0.83 7.60 -16.81
CA GLU A 94 0.80 6.42 -17.66
C GLU A 94 1.81 5.37 -17.19
N ILE A 95 3.03 5.81 -16.85
CA ILE A 95 4.06 4.92 -16.29
C ILE A 95 3.65 4.40 -14.92
N ALA A 96 3.12 5.27 -14.05
CA ALA A 96 2.68 4.87 -12.72
C ALA A 96 1.55 3.83 -12.78
N GLU A 97 0.57 4.02 -13.66
CA GLU A 97 -0.54 3.09 -13.89
C GLU A 97 -0.06 1.74 -14.43
N GLU A 98 0.84 1.75 -15.42
CA GLU A 98 1.41 0.53 -15.98
C GLU A 98 2.21 -0.26 -14.93
N VAL A 99 3.02 0.42 -14.13
CA VAL A 99 3.79 -0.21 -13.04
C VAL A 99 2.86 -0.76 -11.96
N CYS A 100 1.79 -0.03 -11.60
CA CYS A 100 0.78 -0.52 -10.66
C CYS A 100 0.12 -1.81 -11.18
N ARG A 101 -0.30 -1.83 -12.46
CA ARG A 101 -0.88 -3.01 -13.10
C ARG A 101 0.10 -4.19 -13.08
N ARG A 102 1.36 -3.97 -13.48
CA ARG A 102 2.40 -5.01 -13.46
C ARG A 102 2.61 -5.57 -12.05
N CYS A 103 2.64 -4.72 -11.03
CA CYS A 103 2.78 -5.17 -9.64
C CYS A 103 1.57 -5.98 -9.16
N LYS A 104 0.35 -5.65 -9.61
CA LYS A 104 -0.86 -6.44 -9.33
C LYS A 104 -0.80 -7.81 -10.01
N GLU A 105 -0.47 -7.86 -11.29
CA GLU A 105 -0.33 -9.11 -12.06
C GLU A 105 0.71 -10.07 -11.43
N GLN A 106 1.80 -9.50 -10.92
CA GLN A 106 2.87 -10.26 -10.24
C GLN A 106 2.58 -10.51 -8.75
N LYS A 107 1.40 -10.12 -8.26
CA LYS A 107 0.96 -10.28 -6.86
C LYS A 107 1.84 -9.57 -5.81
N TYR A 108 2.64 -8.59 -6.22
CA TYR A 108 3.35 -7.70 -5.28
C TYR A 108 2.43 -6.64 -4.69
N LEU A 109 1.29 -6.39 -5.33
CA LEU A 109 0.28 -5.44 -4.90
C LEU A 109 -1.08 -6.13 -4.90
N ASP A 110 -1.75 -6.12 -3.74
CA ASP A 110 -3.09 -6.70 -3.58
C ASP A 110 -3.90 -5.89 -2.57
N ASP A 111 -4.81 -5.06 -3.09
CA ASP A 111 -5.67 -4.20 -2.28
C ASP A 111 -6.71 -5.00 -1.49
N GLN A 112 -7.14 -6.17 -1.96
CA GLN A 112 -8.07 -7.06 -1.24
C GLN A 112 -7.38 -7.71 -0.05
N ALA A 113 -6.16 -8.25 -0.24
CA ALA A 113 -5.35 -8.77 0.85
C ALA A 113 -5.03 -7.67 1.87
N PHE A 114 -4.66 -6.47 1.40
CA PHE A 114 -4.43 -5.32 2.26
C PHE A 114 -5.67 -4.99 3.11
N ALA A 115 -6.86 -4.92 2.49
CA ALA A 115 -8.09 -4.55 3.17
C ALA A 115 -8.49 -5.59 4.24
N ARG A 116 -8.40 -6.89 3.92
CA ARG A 116 -8.66 -7.97 4.89
C ARG A 116 -7.71 -7.90 6.09
N GLN A 117 -6.40 -7.82 5.82
CA GLN A 117 -5.39 -7.72 6.87
C GLN A 117 -5.61 -6.47 7.75
N TRP A 118 -6.02 -5.36 7.15
CA TRP A 118 -6.31 -4.13 7.87
C TRP A 118 -7.49 -4.28 8.84
N VAL A 119 -8.58 -4.90 8.39
CA VAL A 119 -9.77 -5.19 9.21
C VAL A 119 -9.39 -6.11 10.37
N ASP A 120 -8.71 -7.22 10.10
CA ASP A 120 -8.29 -8.19 11.11
C ASP A 120 -7.39 -7.57 12.17
N GLU A 121 -6.39 -6.79 11.75
CA GLU A 121 -5.47 -6.11 12.66
C GLU A 121 -6.23 -5.11 13.54
N ARG A 122 -7.20 -4.39 12.99
CA ARG A 122 -7.99 -3.42 13.74
C ARG A 122 -8.89 -4.10 14.76
N LEU A 123 -9.62 -5.13 14.39
CA LEU A 123 -10.47 -5.88 15.32
C LEU A 123 -9.66 -6.46 16.49
N ARG A 124 -8.43 -6.91 16.24
CA ARG A 124 -7.58 -7.49 17.28
C ARG A 124 -6.84 -6.48 18.15
N LEU A 125 -6.18 -5.49 17.55
CA LEU A 125 -5.20 -4.64 18.23
C LEU A 125 -5.73 -3.25 18.59
N LYS A 126 -6.57 -2.68 17.73
CA LYS A 126 -7.10 -1.32 17.88
C LYS A 126 -8.57 -1.27 17.46
N PRO A 127 -9.48 -1.89 18.23
CA PRO A 127 -10.88 -2.06 17.81
C PRO A 127 -11.54 -0.75 17.37
N ARG A 128 -12.27 -0.85 16.25
CA ARG A 128 -13.05 0.19 15.57
C ARG A 128 -14.31 -0.48 15.02
N SER A 129 -15.38 0.28 14.86
CA SER A 129 -16.57 -0.22 14.17
C SER A 129 -16.35 -0.38 12.67
N SER A 130 -17.21 -1.16 12.02
CA SER A 130 -17.22 -1.32 10.57
C SER A 130 -17.28 0.01 9.83
N TYR A 131 -18.04 0.98 10.34
CA TYR A 131 -18.10 2.33 9.76
C TYR A 131 -16.72 3.01 9.73
N MET A 132 -16.00 2.97 10.86
CA MET A 132 -14.66 3.55 10.94
C MET A 132 -13.65 2.76 10.09
N LEU A 133 -13.80 1.43 10.00
CA LEU A 133 -12.97 0.61 9.12
C LEU A 133 -13.14 0.99 7.65
N ARG A 134 -14.38 1.23 7.18
CA ARG A 134 -14.63 1.73 5.82
C ARG A 134 -13.91 3.04 5.58
N MET A 135 -14.06 4.01 6.49
CA MET A 135 -13.41 5.31 6.37
C MET A 135 -11.88 5.19 6.34
N GLU A 136 -11.30 4.36 7.21
CA GLU A 136 -9.84 4.17 7.26
C GLU A 136 -9.27 3.53 5.99
N LEU A 137 -10.00 2.61 5.36
CA LEU A 137 -9.62 1.98 4.09
C LEU A 137 -9.80 2.93 2.90
N GLN A 138 -10.90 3.69 2.86
CA GLN A 138 -11.14 4.71 1.83
C GLN A 138 -10.07 5.81 1.87
N GLN A 139 -9.69 6.27 3.06
CA GLN A 139 -8.59 7.23 3.24
C GLN A 139 -7.23 6.67 2.79
N ARG A 140 -7.09 5.35 2.71
CA ARG A 140 -5.90 4.67 2.16
C ARG A 140 -6.00 4.45 0.66
N GLY A 141 -7.07 4.91 0.03
CA GLY A 141 -7.30 4.78 -1.40
C GLY A 141 -7.65 3.37 -1.85
N VAL A 142 -8.20 2.55 -0.96
CA VAL A 142 -8.79 1.25 -1.34
C VAL A 142 -10.11 1.49 -2.07
N GLU A 143 -10.30 0.79 -3.19
CA GLU A 143 -11.51 0.91 -4.00
C GLU A 143 -12.77 0.54 -3.20
N LYS A 144 -13.87 1.27 -3.42
CA LYS A 144 -15.13 1.10 -2.69
C LYS A 144 -15.63 -0.35 -2.69
N ALA A 145 -15.53 -1.06 -3.82
CA ALA A 145 -15.97 -2.46 -3.89
C ALA A 145 -15.18 -3.37 -2.93
N ILE A 146 -13.86 -3.21 -2.89
CA ILE A 146 -12.97 -3.95 -1.98
C ILE A 146 -13.22 -3.57 -0.52
N VAL A 147 -13.48 -2.29 -0.26
CA VAL A 147 -13.84 -1.81 1.09
C VAL A 147 -15.11 -2.49 1.58
N GLU A 148 -16.17 -2.51 0.77
CA GLU A 148 -17.43 -3.14 1.16
C GLU A 148 -17.27 -4.65 1.32
N GLU A 149 -16.55 -5.32 0.43
CA GLU A 149 -16.25 -6.75 0.55
C GLU A 149 -15.56 -7.06 1.89
N ALA A 150 -14.45 -6.38 2.19
CA ALA A 150 -13.67 -6.62 3.40
C ALA A 150 -14.44 -6.30 4.69
N VAL A 151 -15.25 -5.25 4.69
CA VAL A 151 -16.02 -4.84 5.88
C VAL A 151 -17.30 -5.65 6.04
N SER A 152 -17.93 -6.13 4.96
CA SER A 152 -19.12 -6.97 5.03
C SER A 152 -18.87 -8.33 5.70
N ALA A 153 -17.62 -8.79 5.68
CA ALA A 153 -17.19 -9.98 6.39
C ALA A 153 -17.19 -9.81 7.93
N VAL A 154 -17.25 -8.57 8.43
CA VAL A 154 -17.30 -8.27 9.86
C VAL A 154 -18.74 -8.37 10.34
N SER A 155 -19.03 -9.39 11.14
CA SER A 155 -20.35 -9.54 11.76
C SER A 155 -20.53 -8.57 12.92
N ARG A 156 -21.78 -8.35 13.33
CA ARG A 156 -22.10 -7.60 14.55
C ARG A 156 -21.46 -8.25 15.79
N GLU A 157 -21.34 -9.57 15.82
CA GLU A 157 -20.74 -10.30 16.94
C GLU A 157 -19.22 -10.08 17.00
N ASP A 158 -18.56 -9.95 15.85
CA ASP A 158 -17.14 -9.61 15.79
C ASP A 158 -16.88 -8.21 16.35
N GLU A 159 -17.71 -7.23 15.96
CA GLU A 159 -17.64 -5.87 16.52
C GLU A 159 -17.90 -5.85 18.03
N LEU A 160 -18.92 -6.57 18.48
CA LEU A 160 -19.25 -6.66 19.90
C LEU A 160 -18.11 -7.31 20.70
N SER A 161 -17.56 -8.42 20.19
CA SER A 161 -16.43 -9.12 20.79
C SER A 161 -15.19 -8.24 20.88
N ALA A 162 -14.88 -7.48 19.81
CA ALA A 162 -13.78 -6.54 19.79
C ALA A 162 -13.98 -5.36 20.78
N ALA A 163 -15.22 -4.84 20.88
CA ALA A 163 -15.58 -3.82 21.86
C ALA A 163 -15.45 -4.33 23.30
N ARG A 164 -15.94 -5.56 23.56
CA ARG A 164 -15.85 -6.24 24.87
C ARG A 164 -14.40 -6.42 25.28
N ALA A 165 -13.56 -6.99 24.42
CA ALA A 165 -12.13 -7.18 24.68
C ALA A 165 -11.41 -5.86 25.00
N LEU A 166 -11.76 -4.78 24.29
CA LEU A 166 -11.22 -3.45 24.57
C LEU A 166 -11.61 -2.93 25.96
N ILE A 167 -12.89 -3.07 26.33
CA ILE A 167 -13.37 -2.64 27.65
C ILE A 167 -12.75 -3.48 28.75
N GLU A 168 -12.71 -4.80 28.60
CA GLU A 168 -12.10 -5.70 29.59
C GLU A 168 -10.63 -5.35 29.86
N LYS A 169 -9.86 -5.07 28.80
CA LYS A 169 -8.46 -4.62 28.95
C LYS A 169 -8.34 -3.31 29.72
N LYS A 170 -9.32 -2.42 29.64
CA LYS A 170 -9.34 -1.14 30.38
C LYS A 170 -9.79 -1.33 31.82
N VAL A 171 -10.84 -2.11 32.06
CA VAL A 171 -11.36 -2.40 33.40
C VAL A 171 -10.33 -3.16 34.24
N ARG A 172 -9.58 -4.12 33.65
CA ARG A 172 -8.47 -4.81 34.35
C ARG A 172 -7.36 -3.90 34.87
N ARG A 173 -7.31 -2.64 34.43
CA ARG A 173 -6.33 -1.63 34.89
C ARG A 173 -6.89 -0.74 36.01
N LEU A 174 -8.18 -0.86 36.33
CA LEU A 174 -8.83 -0.15 37.42
C LEU A 174 -8.63 -0.93 38.72
N GLN A 175 -8.68 -0.23 39.85
CA GLN A 175 -8.69 -0.84 41.17
C GLN A 175 -10.14 -1.07 41.59
N GLY A 176 -10.71 -2.20 41.17
CA GLY A 176 -12.10 -2.56 41.43
C GLY A 176 -13.06 -2.25 40.27
N PRO A 177 -14.37 -2.40 40.48
CA PRO A 177 -15.38 -2.12 39.46
C PRO A 177 -15.36 -0.63 39.08
N PRO A 178 -15.64 -0.30 37.80
CA PRO A 178 -15.66 1.08 37.34
C PRO A 178 -16.76 1.88 38.05
N ASN A 179 -16.42 3.06 38.56
CA ASN A 179 -17.43 4.00 39.08
C ASN A 179 -18.26 4.63 37.93
N PRO A 180 -19.36 5.38 38.22
CA PRO A 180 -20.22 5.95 37.18
C PRO A 180 -19.50 6.86 36.18
N ASP A 181 -18.49 7.63 36.62
CA ASP A 181 -17.71 8.50 35.74
C ASP A 181 -16.76 7.69 34.84
N GLU A 182 -16.15 6.64 35.38
CA GLU A 182 -15.30 5.71 34.62
C GLU A 182 -16.12 4.93 33.59
N GLU A 183 -17.30 4.41 33.96
CA GLU A 183 -18.26 3.79 33.04
C GLU A 183 -18.57 4.77 31.88
N ARG A 184 -18.97 6.01 32.21
CA ARG A 184 -19.29 7.02 31.20
C ARG A 184 -18.11 7.29 30.26
N ARG A 185 -16.88 7.37 30.77
CA ARG A 185 -15.67 7.58 29.96
C ARG A 185 -15.39 6.39 29.04
N LEU A 186 -15.53 5.17 29.53
CA LEU A 186 -15.35 3.94 28.77
C LEU A 186 -16.37 3.81 27.62
N LEU A 187 -17.65 4.04 27.90
CA LEU A 187 -18.70 4.00 26.88
C LEU A 187 -18.53 5.14 25.85
N SER A 188 -18.17 6.35 26.31
CA SER A 188 -17.87 7.47 25.42
C SER A 188 -16.67 7.20 24.50
N MET A 189 -15.68 6.43 24.97
CA MET A 189 -14.56 5.98 24.14
C MET A 189 -15.04 5.04 23.02
N LEU A 190 -15.97 4.12 23.30
CA LEU A 190 -16.55 3.24 22.29
C LEU A 190 -17.31 4.04 21.23
N MET A 191 -18.10 5.04 21.63
CA MET A 191 -18.79 5.92 20.68
C MET A 191 -17.81 6.67 19.76
N ARG A 192 -16.72 7.22 20.30
CA ARG A 192 -15.65 7.85 19.49
C ARG A 192 -14.90 6.86 18.58
N LYS A 193 -15.00 5.56 18.87
CA LYS A 193 -14.50 4.47 18.03
C LYS A 193 -15.52 4.00 17.00
N GLY A 194 -16.69 4.65 16.96
CA GLY A 194 -17.75 4.46 15.98
C GLY A 194 -18.67 3.28 16.28
N PHE A 195 -18.54 2.62 17.44
CA PHE A 195 -19.42 1.50 17.79
C PHE A 195 -20.86 1.97 17.90
N SER A 196 -21.79 1.17 17.38
CA SER A 196 -23.20 1.50 17.35
C SER A 196 -23.77 1.65 18.76
N HIS A 197 -24.85 2.43 18.88
CA HIS A 197 -25.56 2.57 20.15
C HIS A 197 -25.96 1.22 20.74
N THR A 198 -26.41 0.27 19.91
CA THR A 198 -26.79 -1.07 20.37
C THR A 198 -25.65 -1.85 21.01
N ILE A 199 -24.45 -1.81 20.41
CA ILE A 199 -23.24 -2.42 21.01
C ILE A 199 -22.88 -1.74 22.33
N VAL A 200 -22.87 -0.40 22.35
CA VAL A 200 -22.53 0.37 23.56
C VAL A 200 -23.51 0.07 24.71
N GLN A 201 -24.80 -0.06 24.40
CA GLN A 201 -25.83 -0.42 25.38
C GLN A 201 -25.66 -1.82 25.94
N GLN A 202 -25.33 -2.79 25.08
CA GLN A 202 -25.07 -4.16 25.50
C GLN A 202 -23.87 -4.24 26.44
N ILE A 203 -22.76 -3.60 26.07
CA ILE A 203 -21.57 -3.49 26.92
C ILE A 203 -21.86 -2.81 28.26
N ARG A 204 -22.71 -1.77 28.26
CA ARG A 204 -23.14 -1.11 29.51
C ARG A 204 -23.87 -2.09 30.44
N GLY A 205 -24.77 -2.91 29.91
CA GLY A 205 -25.44 -3.95 30.68
C GLY A 205 -24.45 -4.95 31.29
N GLU A 206 -23.49 -5.42 30.48
CA GLU A 206 -22.44 -6.35 30.93
C GLU A 206 -21.55 -5.78 32.03
N LEU A 207 -21.22 -4.47 31.96
CA LEU A 207 -20.43 -3.81 32.99
C LEU A 207 -21.16 -3.76 34.34
N ARG A 208 -22.45 -3.46 34.35
CA ARG A 208 -23.24 -3.34 35.58
C ARG A 208 -23.50 -4.69 36.25
N GLN A 209 -23.78 -5.73 35.46
CA GLN A 209 -23.94 -7.10 35.97
C GLN A 209 -22.68 -7.62 36.69
N ARG A 210 -21.49 -7.14 36.32
CA ARG A 210 -20.22 -7.48 37.00
C ARG A 210 -19.95 -6.67 38.26
N THR A 211 -20.66 -5.56 38.47
CA THR A 211 -20.54 -4.72 39.66
C THR A 211 -21.54 -5.15 40.73
N ASP A 212 -22.68 -5.72 40.32
CA ASP A 212 -23.78 -6.15 41.20
C ASP A 212 -23.60 -7.57 41.79
N GLY A 213 -22.55 -8.32 41.39
CA GLY A 213 -22.24 -9.67 41.86
C GLY A 213 -20.81 -9.80 42.36
#